data_AF-A0A419YNA1-F1
#
_entry.id   AF-A0A419YNA1-F1
#
_cell.length_a   1.000
_cell.length_b   1.000
_cell.length_c   1.000
_cell.angle_alpha   90.00
_cell.angle_beta   90.00
_cell.angle_gamma   90.00
#
_symmetry.space_group_name_H-M   'P 1'
#
loop_
_entity.id
_entity.type
_entity.pdbx_description
1 polymer ?
#
loop_
_entity_poly.entity_id
_entity_poly.type
_entity_poly.pdbx_seq_one_letter_code
_entity_poly.pdbx_strand_id
1 'polypeptide(L)'
;MQHPADDRGDGSTTVLQSGFLASLFHDLGGAEEAEPAAPAAPPTVVPLQPGPADGPLGGGPRSAAEDDPVAAHGRAAALTHHRTLAVQADHERLADLLRRAAQPVSAMDFESQLRSYRPKPYPDAGPDTEPEPAWADFAPPEPAGADPDQPPSRRLLDSGYQRELAQARLRHQRALREWRTRQAELADSGVIAARQAHEQAEQARARAVQEYNDSLKECRRAYRLAEPAAVESLLERALAAAEGVTRDLPAPCRAVFRPLTRTAVLDLDLPPLDTVPALAGYRLAEDGAVEPVPRPAADVRSDYLRLVARLALRALQAADAVDTEEVLAGVVLNGWLRTPGQPPRCLLSVDADRDALARTRLVPDAGHLADDGVYADAEHDESLLRLRALAAVVTPDPYAGEAVVPWGTAPATVPALGELSPGEFAHLVRAVLTAGGLQDWSVRLRGPAGLVATAEGEPGSGLPGRWVVWASRGPAPVTAEEIATLAEAVREEQADRGLRMTCGQFADEAVDLAADDRYQRIHLMDGAGIRELARTHLALPLAL
;
A
#
# COMPACT_ATOMS: atom_id res chain seq x y z
N MET A 1 -25.92 56.39 -21.88
CA MET A 1 -26.48 55.02 -21.94
C MET A 1 -25.48 54.18 -22.72
N GLN A 2 -24.35 53.82 -22.09
CA GLN A 2 -24.11 52.60 -21.29
C GLN A 2 -24.24 51.32 -22.13
N HIS A 3 -23.09 50.82 -22.57
CA HIS A 3 -22.85 49.42 -22.97
C HIS A 3 -22.82 48.50 -21.73
N PRO A 4 -23.22 47.23 -21.87
CA PRO A 4 -22.60 46.11 -21.16
C PRO A 4 -21.87 45.21 -22.19
N ALA A 5 -20.57 44.96 -22.04
CA ALA A 5 -19.89 44.04 -21.10
C ALA A 5 -19.89 42.59 -21.63
N ASP A 6 -18.82 42.26 -22.37
CA ASP A 6 -18.38 40.90 -22.66
C ASP A 6 -17.83 40.27 -21.37
N ASP A 7 -18.43 39.16 -20.95
CA ASP A 7 -17.93 38.32 -19.85
C ASP A 7 -17.31 37.06 -20.45
N ARG A 8 -15.96 37.05 -20.54
CA ARG A 8 -15.16 35.87 -20.85
C ARG A 8 -14.95 35.10 -19.55
N GLY A 9 -15.72 34.04 -19.36
CA GLY A 9 -15.43 33.03 -18.34
C GLY A 9 -14.27 32.14 -18.80
N ASP A 10 -13.06 32.47 -18.36
CA ASP A 10 -11.94 31.52 -18.33
C ASP A 10 -12.24 30.46 -17.26
N GLY A 11 -12.87 29.36 -17.68
CA GLY A 11 -13.00 28.16 -16.87
C GLY A 11 -11.64 27.46 -16.78
N SER A 12 -10.82 27.84 -15.80
CA SER A 12 -9.66 27.05 -15.41
C SER A 12 -10.14 25.72 -14.82
N THR A 13 -10.15 24.68 -15.65
CA THR A 13 -10.22 23.29 -15.22
C THR A 13 -8.90 22.95 -14.55
N THR A 14 -8.88 23.06 -13.22
CA THR A 14 -7.81 22.48 -12.40
C THR A 14 -7.87 20.96 -12.56
N VAL A 15 -7.02 20.44 -13.44
CA VAL A 15 -6.66 19.03 -13.48
C VAL A 15 -6.01 18.71 -12.14
N LEU A 16 -6.78 18.10 -11.24
CA LEU A 16 -6.28 17.56 -9.98
C LEU A 16 -5.28 16.45 -10.32
N GLN A 17 -3.99 16.74 -10.12
CA GLN A 17 -2.93 15.74 -10.26
C GLN A 17 -3.17 14.60 -9.26
N SER A 18 -3.15 13.37 -9.77
CA SER A 18 -3.07 12.14 -8.97
C SER A 18 -1.82 12.22 -8.10
N GLY A 19 -2.02 12.47 -6.80
CA GLY A 19 -0.95 12.67 -5.82
C GLY A 19 -1.18 13.81 -4.84
N PHE A 20 -2.07 14.78 -5.13
CA PHE A 20 -2.30 15.91 -4.22
C PHE A 20 -2.93 15.46 -2.88
N LEU A 21 -3.88 14.54 -2.93
CA LEU A 21 -4.49 13.97 -1.71
C LEU A 21 -3.50 13.14 -0.89
N ALA A 22 -2.54 12.45 -1.52
CA ALA A 22 -1.50 11.70 -0.81
C ALA A 22 -0.56 12.62 0.00
N SER A 23 -0.29 13.84 -0.49
CA SER A 23 0.55 14.81 0.23
C SER A 23 -0.13 15.37 1.49
N LEU A 24 -1.45 15.57 1.48
CA LEU A 24 -2.20 16.10 2.62
C LEU A 24 -2.26 15.13 3.80
N PHE A 25 -2.18 13.81 3.54
CA PHE A 25 -2.21 12.80 4.61
C PHE A 25 -0.82 12.42 5.13
N HIS A 26 0.26 12.74 4.41
CA HIS A 26 1.62 12.56 4.90
C HIS A 26 1.93 13.54 6.04
N ASP A 27 1.48 14.79 5.92
CA ASP A 27 1.69 15.85 6.92
C ASP A 27 0.84 15.67 8.20
N LEU A 28 -0.19 14.82 8.17
CA LEU A 28 -1.09 14.54 9.32
C LEU A 28 -0.73 13.24 10.07
N GLY A 29 0.37 12.58 9.69
CA GLY A 29 0.79 11.27 10.19
C GLY A 29 2.06 11.25 11.06
N GLY A 30 2.76 12.37 11.22
CA GLY A 30 4.03 12.41 11.96
C GLY A 30 4.09 13.55 12.96
N ALA A 31 3.78 13.28 14.23
CA ALA A 31 4.11 14.16 15.33
C ALA A 31 4.88 13.37 16.40
N GLU A 32 6.19 13.27 16.21
CA GLU A 32 7.15 13.28 17.32
C GLU A 32 8.09 14.46 17.10
N GLU A 33 8.05 15.41 18.03
CA GLU A 33 8.89 16.59 18.09
C GLU A 33 10.33 16.19 18.43
N ALA A 34 11.27 16.50 17.54
CA ALA A 34 12.67 16.68 17.88
C ALA A 34 13.17 17.95 17.16
N GLU A 35 13.71 18.89 17.94
CA GLU A 35 14.19 20.20 17.50
C GLU A 35 15.26 20.12 16.39
N PRO A 36 15.30 21.09 15.45
CA PRO A 36 16.20 21.05 14.30
C PRO A 36 17.61 21.54 14.65
N ALA A 37 18.60 20.66 14.51
CA ALA A 37 20.00 21.04 14.41
C ALA A 37 20.32 21.47 12.96
N ALA A 38 20.97 22.62 12.82
CA ALA A 38 21.32 23.27 11.56
C ALA A 38 22.19 22.39 10.62
N PRO A 39 22.07 22.55 9.29
CA PRO A 39 22.72 21.68 8.31
C PRO A 39 24.23 21.93 8.21
N ALA A 40 25.03 20.90 8.51
CA ALA A 40 26.45 20.87 8.14
C ALA A 40 26.59 20.48 6.66
N ALA A 41 27.22 21.36 5.89
CA ALA A 41 27.48 21.19 4.47
C ALA A 41 28.39 19.96 4.19
N PRO A 42 28.22 19.28 3.04
CA PRO A 42 29.05 18.14 2.66
C PRO A 42 30.48 18.57 2.33
N PRO A 43 31.51 17.76 2.64
CA PRO A 43 32.86 18.07 2.23
C PRO A 43 33.01 17.88 0.71
N THR A 44 33.28 19.00 0.03
CA THR A 44 33.64 19.09 -1.37
C THR A 44 34.90 18.28 -1.65
N VAL A 45 34.77 17.20 -2.42
CA VAL A 45 35.90 16.48 -3.01
C VAL A 45 36.48 17.35 -4.12
N VAL A 46 37.60 18.01 -3.85
CA VAL A 46 38.36 18.76 -4.87
C VAL A 46 39.29 17.78 -5.60
N PRO A 47 39.21 17.66 -6.93
CA PRO A 47 40.16 16.88 -7.71
C PRO A 47 41.50 17.63 -7.79
N LEU A 48 42.58 17.01 -7.32
CA LEU A 48 43.94 17.52 -7.53
C LEU A 48 44.30 17.43 -9.02
N GLN A 49 44.44 18.58 -9.68
CA GLN A 49 45.19 18.69 -10.93
C GLN A 49 46.69 18.89 -10.66
N PRO A 50 47.57 18.40 -11.55
CA PRO A 50 49.01 18.45 -11.37
C PRO A 50 49.59 19.82 -11.78
N GLY A 51 50.34 20.45 -10.87
CA GLY A 51 51.19 21.60 -11.16
C GLY A 51 52.68 21.20 -11.26
N PRO A 52 53.51 21.98 -11.97
CA PRO A 52 54.66 21.48 -12.71
C PRO A 52 55.97 21.35 -11.91
N ALA A 53 56.86 20.55 -12.48
CA ALA A 53 58.25 20.35 -12.10
C ALA A 53 59.07 21.64 -12.14
N ASP A 54 59.96 21.83 -11.16
CA ASP A 54 61.37 22.18 -11.40
C ASP A 54 62.18 22.19 -10.09
N GLY A 55 63.39 21.60 -10.15
CA GLY A 55 64.52 21.95 -9.27
C GLY A 55 65.14 20.78 -8.47
N PRO A 56 66.48 20.53 -8.53
CA PRO A 56 67.00 19.17 -8.46
C PRO A 56 68.04 18.91 -7.34
N LEU A 57 68.45 17.64 -7.25
CA LEU A 57 69.69 17.10 -6.65
C LEU A 57 69.83 17.07 -5.12
N GLY A 58 69.81 15.86 -4.58
CA GLY A 58 70.31 15.52 -3.24
C GLY A 58 70.34 14.01 -3.06
N GLY A 59 71.50 13.41 -3.29
CA GLY A 59 71.69 11.97 -3.44
C GLY A 59 71.54 11.15 -2.16
N GLY A 60 71.14 9.91 -2.38
CA GLY A 60 71.17 8.81 -1.43
C GLY A 60 70.38 7.64 -2.03
N PRO A 61 70.98 6.46 -2.28
CA PRO A 61 70.23 5.33 -2.78
C PRO A 61 69.32 4.88 -1.63
N ARG A 62 68.04 5.26 -1.69
CA ARG A 62 67.02 4.51 -0.98
C ARG A 62 67.00 3.16 -1.67
N SER A 63 67.55 2.17 -0.98
CA SER A 63 67.33 0.77 -1.29
C SER A 63 65.89 0.61 -1.73
N ALA A 64 65.70 0.12 -2.95
CA ALA A 64 64.49 -0.62 -3.25
C ALA A 64 64.35 -1.63 -2.12
N ALA A 65 63.40 -1.40 -1.22
CA ALA A 65 62.96 -2.43 -0.31
C ALA A 65 62.49 -3.54 -1.24
N GLU A 66 63.32 -4.57 -1.41
CA GLU A 66 62.87 -5.87 -1.84
C GLU A 66 61.67 -6.18 -0.95
N ASP A 67 60.47 -6.10 -1.53
CA ASP A 67 59.26 -6.51 -0.85
C ASP A 67 59.51 -7.95 -0.42
N ASP A 68 59.73 -8.15 0.88
CA ASP A 68 59.92 -9.47 1.46
C ASP A 68 58.77 -10.35 0.93
N PRO A 69 59.06 -11.40 0.13
CA PRO A 69 58.04 -12.19 -0.53
C PRO A 69 57.06 -12.81 0.48
N VAL A 70 57.51 -13.03 1.72
CA VAL A 70 56.66 -13.48 2.82
C VAL A 70 55.70 -12.37 3.29
N ALA A 71 56.18 -11.14 3.40
CA ALA A 71 55.35 -9.99 3.76
C ALA A 71 54.35 -9.64 2.62
N ALA A 72 54.77 -9.75 1.36
CA ALA A 72 53.90 -9.56 0.21
C ALA A 72 52.79 -10.64 0.15
N HIS A 73 53.15 -11.91 0.35
CA HIS A 73 52.19 -13.01 0.44
C HIS A 73 51.24 -12.85 1.63
N GLY A 74 51.73 -12.44 2.80
CA GLY A 74 50.90 -12.14 3.97
C GLY A 74 49.89 -11.02 3.73
N ARG A 75 50.28 -9.96 3.01
CA ARG A 75 49.35 -8.89 2.59
C ARG A 75 48.30 -9.40 1.59
N ALA A 76 48.70 -10.24 0.64
CA ALA A 76 47.78 -10.83 -0.34
C ALA A 76 46.77 -11.79 0.32
N ALA A 77 47.21 -12.58 1.30
CA ALA A 77 46.33 -13.44 2.10
C ALA A 77 45.33 -12.62 2.93
N ALA A 78 45.78 -11.55 3.60
CA ALA A 78 44.90 -10.66 4.35
C ALA A 78 43.86 -9.96 3.44
N LEU A 79 44.27 -9.51 2.25
CA LEU A 79 43.37 -8.93 1.25
C LEU A 79 42.34 -9.95 0.74
N THR A 80 42.77 -11.19 0.46
CA THR A 80 41.89 -12.29 0.04
C THR A 80 40.84 -12.59 1.10
N HIS A 81 41.26 -12.67 2.37
CA HIS A 81 40.37 -12.88 3.50
C HIS A 81 39.36 -11.74 3.64
N HIS A 82 39.81 -10.48 3.60
CA HIS A 82 38.92 -9.32 3.70
C HIS A 82 37.90 -9.25 2.56
N ARG A 83 38.31 -9.52 1.32
CA ARG A 83 37.39 -9.57 0.17
C ARG A 83 36.39 -10.73 0.27
N THR A 84 36.81 -11.87 0.82
CA THR A 84 35.91 -13.01 1.06
C THR A 84 34.89 -12.68 2.14
N LEU A 85 35.30 -11.99 3.22
CA LEU A 85 34.36 -11.52 4.26
C LEU A 85 33.33 -10.54 3.70
N ALA A 86 33.71 -9.65 2.78
CA ALA A 86 32.76 -8.74 2.14
C ALA A 86 31.70 -9.51 1.33
N VAL A 87 32.14 -10.50 0.54
CA VAL A 87 31.22 -11.37 -0.21
C VAL A 87 30.30 -12.16 0.72
N GLN A 88 30.79 -12.65 1.85
CA GLN A 88 29.95 -13.33 2.86
C GLN A 88 28.90 -12.39 3.45
N ALA A 89 29.26 -11.14 3.79
CA ALA A 89 28.32 -10.14 4.27
C ALA A 89 27.22 -9.83 3.24
N ASP A 90 27.54 -9.81 1.94
CA ASP A 90 26.55 -9.63 0.88
C ASP A 90 25.57 -10.81 0.79
N HIS A 91 26.04 -12.05 0.99
CA HIS A 91 25.16 -13.23 1.07
C HIS A 91 24.23 -13.18 2.29
N GLU A 92 24.75 -12.81 3.46
CA GLU A 92 23.96 -12.64 4.67
C GLU A 92 22.88 -11.56 4.49
N ARG A 93 23.22 -10.46 3.82
CA ARG A 93 22.26 -9.41 3.46
C ARG A 93 21.17 -9.93 2.53
N LEU A 94 21.53 -10.68 1.48
CA LEU A 94 20.53 -11.29 0.58
C LEU A 94 19.61 -12.26 1.34
N ALA A 95 20.17 -13.11 2.21
CA ALA A 95 19.39 -14.04 3.02
C ALA A 95 18.42 -13.32 3.96
N ASP A 96 18.86 -12.23 4.59
CA ASP A 96 18.01 -11.36 5.40
C ASP A 96 16.89 -10.71 4.59
N LEU A 97 17.21 -10.14 3.42
CA LEU A 97 16.22 -9.56 2.51
C LEU A 97 15.17 -10.60 2.09
N LEU A 98 15.61 -11.80 1.73
CA LEU A 98 14.72 -12.90 1.38
C LEU A 98 13.79 -13.23 2.56
N ARG A 99 14.30 -13.34 3.80
CA ARG A 99 13.48 -13.60 5.00
C ARG A 99 12.47 -12.49 5.24
N ARG A 100 12.89 -11.22 5.19
CA ARG A 100 12.02 -10.05 5.36
C ARG A 100 10.94 -9.97 4.28
N ALA A 101 11.27 -10.24 3.02
CA ALA A 101 10.33 -10.25 1.91
C ALA A 101 9.24 -11.33 2.07
N ALA A 102 9.55 -12.45 2.75
CA ALA A 102 8.62 -13.53 3.03
C ALA A 102 7.66 -13.26 4.21
N GLN A 103 7.89 -12.22 5.01
CA GLN A 103 7.01 -11.89 6.13
C GLN A 103 5.63 -11.43 5.62
N PRO A 104 4.54 -11.76 6.33
CA PRO A 104 3.21 -11.29 5.98
C PRO A 104 3.14 -9.76 5.91
N VAL A 105 2.35 -9.26 4.96
CA VAL A 105 2.00 -7.83 4.90
C VAL A 105 0.97 -7.53 6.00
N SER A 106 1.11 -6.37 6.66
CA SER A 106 0.10 -5.89 7.60
C SER A 106 -1.17 -5.54 6.83
N ALA A 107 -2.33 -6.06 7.26
CA ALA A 107 -3.61 -5.64 6.71
C ALA A 107 -3.79 -4.14 6.92
N MET A 108 -4.03 -3.41 5.83
CA MET A 108 -4.33 -1.97 5.83
C MET A 108 -5.79 -1.72 5.46
N ASP A 109 -6.72 -2.47 6.04
CA ASP A 109 -8.15 -2.26 5.79
C ASP A 109 -8.68 -0.96 6.40
N PHE A 110 -9.90 -0.57 6.04
CA PHE A 110 -10.54 0.64 6.58
C PHE A 110 -10.78 0.55 8.10
N GLU A 111 -11.02 -0.64 8.64
CA GLU A 111 -11.30 -0.81 10.08
C GLU A 111 -10.03 -0.62 10.93
N SER A 112 -8.89 -1.16 10.51
CA SER A 112 -7.60 -0.98 11.19
C SER A 112 -7.10 0.47 11.18
N GLN A 113 -7.58 1.29 10.24
CA GLN A 113 -7.22 2.71 10.12
C GLN A 113 -8.05 3.63 11.03
N LEU A 114 -9.16 3.15 11.63
CA LEU A 114 -9.99 4.00 12.49
C LEU A 114 -9.23 4.50 13.73
N ARG A 115 -9.25 5.81 13.95
CA ARG A 115 -8.61 6.43 15.13
C ARG A 115 -9.61 6.51 16.28
N SER A 116 -9.22 6.02 17.46
CA SER A 116 -9.97 6.21 18.70
C SER A 116 -9.46 7.40 19.49
N TYR A 117 -10.34 8.31 19.89
CA TYR A 117 -10.00 9.39 20.82
C TYR A 117 -10.21 8.93 22.28
N ARG A 118 -9.20 9.13 23.12
CA ARG A 118 -9.30 8.99 24.58
C ARG A 118 -8.82 10.28 25.24
N PRO A 119 -9.66 10.99 26.00
CA PRO A 119 -9.30 12.27 26.59
C PRO A 119 -8.20 12.08 27.64
N LYS A 120 -7.19 12.96 27.63
CA LYS A 120 -6.16 12.99 28.68
C LYS A 120 -6.69 13.77 29.89
N PRO A 121 -6.70 13.17 31.11
CA PRO A 121 -7.12 13.90 32.29
C PRO A 121 -6.20 15.08 32.55
N TYR A 122 -6.77 16.23 32.91
CA TYR A 122 -5.98 17.36 33.41
C TYR A 122 -5.41 16.96 34.78
N PRO A 123 -4.12 17.18 35.05
CA PRO A 123 -3.54 16.91 36.36
C PRO A 123 -4.04 17.97 37.36
N ASP A 124 -5.23 17.74 37.93
CA ASP A 124 -5.82 18.66 38.91
C ASP A 124 -5.26 18.36 40.31
N ALA A 125 -4.38 19.26 40.77
CA ALA A 125 -4.21 19.56 42.18
C ALA A 125 -4.43 21.07 42.36
N GLY A 126 -5.66 21.52 42.09
CA GLY A 126 -6.07 22.89 42.40
C GLY A 126 -6.20 23.05 43.92
N PRO A 127 -5.73 24.17 44.52
CA PRO A 127 -5.83 24.40 45.96
C PRO A 127 -7.30 24.53 46.37
N ASP A 128 -7.66 23.90 47.49
CA ASP A 128 -8.98 23.99 48.11
C ASP A 128 -9.46 25.44 48.14
N THR A 129 -10.63 25.71 47.54
CA THR A 129 -11.23 27.04 47.54
C THR A 129 -11.53 27.45 48.98
N GLU A 130 -10.65 28.22 49.62
CA GLU A 130 -10.88 28.71 50.97
C GLU A 130 -12.14 29.60 50.99
N PRO A 131 -13.13 29.32 51.87
CA PRO A 131 -14.35 30.09 51.95
C PRO A 131 -14.09 31.56 52.34
N GLU A 132 -14.93 32.47 51.85
CA GLU A 132 -14.83 33.90 52.18
C GLU A 132 -14.98 34.11 53.70
N PRO A 133 -14.11 34.92 54.36
CA PRO A 133 -14.19 35.16 55.80
C PRO A 133 -15.53 35.80 56.19
N ALA A 134 -16.38 35.05 56.90
CA ALA A 134 -17.67 35.54 57.35
C ALA A 134 -17.53 36.43 58.60
N TRP A 135 -18.32 37.51 58.70
CA TRP A 135 -18.29 38.40 59.88
C TRP A 135 -18.63 37.66 61.19
N ALA A 136 -19.46 36.61 61.10
CA ALA A 136 -19.89 35.80 62.24
C ALA A 136 -18.71 35.19 63.02
N ASP A 137 -17.61 34.84 62.34
CA ASP A 137 -16.44 34.21 62.95
C ASP A 137 -15.55 35.21 63.71
N PHE A 138 -15.74 36.51 63.47
CA PHE A 138 -14.99 37.58 64.09
C PHE A 138 -15.82 38.41 65.06
N ALA A 139 -17.14 38.26 65.06
CA ALA A 139 -18.03 39.02 65.92
C ALA A 139 -17.78 38.66 67.40
N PRO A 140 -17.56 39.65 68.28
CA PRO A 140 -17.44 39.37 69.71
C PRO A 140 -18.78 38.81 70.22
N PRO A 141 -18.74 37.87 71.18
CA PRO A 141 -19.95 37.24 71.71
C PRO A 141 -20.90 38.30 72.25
N GLU A 142 -22.17 38.23 71.84
CA GLU A 142 -23.17 39.18 72.31
C GLU A 142 -23.26 39.11 73.85
N PRO A 143 -23.27 40.25 74.56
CA PRO A 143 -23.27 40.25 76.01
C PRO A 143 -24.57 39.62 76.52
N ALA A 144 -24.43 38.56 77.33
CA ALA A 144 -25.56 37.90 77.97
C ALA A 144 -26.35 38.90 78.83
N GLY A 145 -27.63 39.09 78.50
CA GLY A 145 -28.58 39.73 79.40
C GLY A 145 -28.88 38.79 80.56
N ALA A 146 -28.20 39.00 81.68
CA ALA A 146 -28.58 38.53 83.00
C ALA A 146 -29.69 39.44 83.56
N ASP A 147 -30.74 38.83 84.13
CA ASP A 147 -31.94 39.42 84.78
C ASP A 147 -32.92 40.20 83.85
N PRO A 148 -34.17 39.73 83.64
CA PRO A 148 -35.12 40.28 82.65
C PRO A 148 -35.64 41.71 82.92
N ASP A 149 -35.39 42.30 84.09
CA ASP A 149 -35.91 43.63 84.46
C ASP A 149 -34.89 44.79 84.35
N GLN A 150 -33.75 44.59 83.68
CA GLN A 150 -32.87 45.71 83.27
C GLN A 150 -32.69 45.76 81.75
N PRO A 151 -32.77 46.96 81.11
CA PRO A 151 -32.57 47.04 79.67
C PRO A 151 -31.12 46.67 79.29
N PRO A 152 -30.90 45.83 78.26
CA PRO A 152 -29.60 45.30 77.85
C PRO A 152 -28.62 46.35 77.28
N SER A 153 -28.99 47.63 77.34
CA SER A 153 -28.30 48.75 76.69
C SER A 153 -27.12 49.32 77.47
N ARG A 154 -26.83 48.84 78.69
CA ARG A 154 -25.77 49.43 79.52
C ARG A 154 -24.34 48.96 79.18
N ARG A 155 -24.16 47.84 78.46
CA ARG A 155 -22.82 47.37 78.01
C ARG A 155 -22.53 47.51 76.50
N LEU A 156 -23.53 47.79 75.67
CA LEU A 156 -23.30 48.23 74.27
C LEU A 156 -22.64 49.62 74.20
N LEU A 157 -22.77 50.40 75.29
CA LEU A 157 -22.11 51.68 75.52
C LEU A 157 -20.83 51.54 76.36
N ASP A 158 -20.45 50.32 76.75
CA ASP A 158 -19.21 50.07 77.49
C ASP A 158 -18.01 50.22 76.53
N SER A 159 -17.08 51.09 76.91
CA SER A 159 -15.88 51.36 76.14
C SER A 159 -15.04 50.10 75.87
N GLY A 160 -15.12 49.09 76.73
CA GLY A 160 -14.46 47.79 76.55
C GLY A 160 -15.03 46.99 75.39
N TYR A 161 -16.36 46.78 75.37
CA TYR A 161 -17.06 46.06 74.31
C TYR A 161 -16.97 46.79 72.96
N GLN A 162 -17.05 48.12 72.96
CA GLN A 162 -16.88 48.91 71.73
C GLN A 162 -15.46 48.82 71.15
N ARG A 163 -14.42 48.74 72.01
CA ARG A 163 -13.04 48.49 71.57
C ARG A 163 -12.87 47.10 71.00
N GLU A 164 -13.47 46.09 71.62
CA GLU A 164 -13.44 44.72 71.14
C GLU A 164 -14.15 44.57 69.78
N LEU A 165 -15.33 45.19 69.62
CA LEU A 165 -16.05 45.25 68.36
C LEU A 165 -15.26 45.98 67.26
N ALA A 166 -14.58 47.08 67.59
CA ALA A 166 -13.71 47.79 66.66
C ALA A 166 -12.49 46.94 66.25
N GLN A 167 -11.87 46.21 67.18
CA GLN A 167 -10.78 45.29 66.90
C GLN A 167 -11.22 44.10 66.05
N ALA A 168 -12.39 43.53 66.34
CA ALA A 168 -13.03 42.48 65.54
C ALA A 168 -13.25 42.93 64.08
N ARG A 169 -13.80 44.14 63.88
CA ARG A 169 -13.97 44.75 62.55
C ARG A 169 -12.65 44.89 61.80
N LEU A 170 -11.60 45.34 62.48
CA LEU A 170 -10.27 45.47 61.86
C LEU A 170 -9.68 44.10 61.48
N ARG A 171 -9.87 43.06 62.30
CA ARG A 171 -9.43 41.69 61.99
C ARG A 171 -10.18 41.12 60.78
N HIS A 172 -11.50 41.27 60.74
CA HIS A 172 -12.32 40.85 59.61
C HIS A 172 -11.92 41.57 58.31
N GLN A 173 -11.72 42.89 58.36
CA GLN A 173 -11.28 43.66 57.19
C GLN A 173 -9.89 43.27 56.70
N ARG A 174 -8.95 42.90 57.60
CA ARG A 174 -7.62 42.38 57.22
C ARG A 174 -7.73 41.01 56.58
N ALA A 175 -8.46 40.08 57.21
CA ALA A 175 -8.71 38.75 56.66
C ALA A 175 -9.37 38.81 55.27
N LEU A 176 -10.33 39.72 55.07
CA LEU A 176 -10.98 39.92 53.79
C LEU A 176 -10.02 40.48 52.71
N ARG A 177 -9.10 41.38 53.09
CA ARG A 177 -8.07 41.89 52.16
C ARG A 177 -7.05 40.81 51.79
N GLU A 178 -6.56 40.06 52.77
CA GLU A 178 -5.63 38.95 52.55
C GLU A 178 -6.26 37.85 51.70
N TRP A 179 -7.54 37.54 51.92
CA TRP A 179 -8.30 36.64 51.06
C TRP A 179 -8.41 37.19 49.64
N ARG A 180 -8.75 38.47 49.44
CA ARG A 180 -8.82 39.09 48.10
C ARG A 180 -7.48 39.09 47.37
N THR A 181 -6.37 39.37 48.05
CA THR A 181 -5.03 39.34 47.44
C THR A 181 -4.66 37.92 47.03
N ARG A 182 -4.90 36.92 47.88
CA ARG A 182 -4.66 35.50 47.55
C ARG A 182 -5.54 35.02 46.39
N GLN A 183 -6.80 35.45 46.33
CA GLN A 183 -7.68 35.15 45.18
C GLN A 183 -7.19 35.80 43.88
N ALA A 184 -6.65 37.03 43.94
CA ALA A 184 -6.06 37.69 42.78
C ALA A 184 -4.78 36.99 42.30
N GLU A 185 -3.90 36.56 43.22
CA GLU A 185 -2.69 35.78 42.89
C GLU A 185 -3.03 34.40 42.30
N LEU A 186 -4.09 33.75 42.78
CA LEU A 186 -4.60 32.50 42.18
C LEU A 186 -5.19 32.72 40.79
N ALA A 187 -5.86 33.85 40.55
CA ALA A 187 -6.33 34.21 39.21
C ALA A 187 -5.17 34.52 38.24
N ASP A 188 -4.12 35.18 38.73
CA ASP A 188 -2.90 35.50 37.96
C ASP A 188 -1.95 34.30 37.78
N SER A 189 -2.11 33.22 38.57
CA SER A 189 -1.29 32.00 38.51
C SER A 189 -1.37 31.25 37.18
N GLY A 190 -2.27 31.67 36.27
CA GLY A 190 -2.43 31.08 34.95
C GLY A 190 -3.08 29.69 34.96
N VAL A 191 -3.50 29.16 36.11
CA VAL A 191 -4.15 27.83 36.23
C VAL A 191 -5.44 27.74 35.42
N ILE A 192 -6.25 28.81 35.43
CA ILE A 192 -7.46 28.90 34.59
C ILE A 192 -7.08 28.89 33.10
N ALA A 193 -6.04 29.64 32.72
CA ALA A 193 -5.56 29.69 31.35
C ALA A 193 -4.94 28.35 30.90
N ALA A 194 -4.21 27.66 31.77
CA ALA A 194 -3.62 26.35 31.53
C ALA A 194 -4.69 25.26 31.39
N ARG A 195 -5.75 25.31 32.22
CA ARG A 195 -6.92 24.44 32.09
C ARG A 195 -7.67 24.70 30.79
N GLN A 196 -7.91 25.96 30.44
CA GLN A 196 -8.52 26.34 29.16
C GLN A 196 -7.66 25.89 27.97
N ALA A 197 -6.34 26.02 28.04
CA ALA A 197 -5.43 25.57 27.00
C ALA A 197 -5.44 24.03 26.84
N HIS A 198 -5.49 23.29 27.96
CA HIS A 198 -5.65 21.83 27.93
C HIS A 198 -6.99 21.42 27.33
N GLU A 199 -8.09 22.05 27.74
CA GLU A 199 -9.43 21.80 27.19
C GLU A 199 -9.48 22.12 25.68
N GLN A 200 -8.86 23.22 25.24
CA GLN A 200 -8.73 23.57 23.82
C GLN A 200 -7.89 22.56 23.05
N ALA A 201 -6.75 22.12 23.60
CA ALA A 201 -5.89 21.11 22.97
C ALA A 201 -6.61 19.76 22.85
N GLU A 202 -7.38 19.36 23.86
CA GLU A 202 -8.19 18.14 23.83
C GLU A 202 -9.35 18.25 22.84
N GLN A 203 -10.03 19.41 22.75
CA GLN A 203 -11.03 19.66 21.71
C GLN A 203 -10.42 19.62 20.31
N ALA A 204 -9.23 20.20 20.12
CA ALA A 204 -8.51 20.16 18.85
C ALA A 204 -8.15 18.71 18.46
N ARG A 205 -7.65 17.90 19.41
CA ARG A 205 -7.38 16.47 19.20
C ARG A 205 -8.65 15.69 18.84
N ALA A 206 -9.74 15.92 19.56
CA ALA A 206 -11.02 15.28 19.29
C ALA A 206 -11.55 15.62 17.88
N ARG A 207 -11.47 16.91 17.49
CA ARG A 207 -11.84 17.36 16.14
C ARG A 207 -10.97 16.72 15.07
N ALA A 208 -9.65 16.69 15.24
CA ALA A 208 -8.73 16.07 14.29
C ALA A 208 -9.01 14.57 14.10
N VAL A 209 -9.33 13.84 15.17
CA VAL A 209 -9.73 12.42 15.08
C VAL A 209 -11.07 12.27 14.36
N GLN A 210 -12.04 13.15 14.63
CA GLN A 210 -13.34 13.13 13.96
C GLN A 210 -13.21 13.42 12.45
N GLU A 211 -12.52 14.50 12.08
CA GLU A 211 -12.27 14.89 10.69
C GLU A 211 -11.55 13.79 9.92
N TYR A 212 -10.54 13.15 10.54
CA TYR A 212 -9.85 12.00 9.95
C TYR A 212 -10.82 10.82 9.70
N ASN A 213 -11.61 10.43 10.70
CA ASN A 213 -12.56 9.32 10.56
C ASN A 213 -13.67 9.63 9.55
N ASP A 214 -14.11 10.89 9.43
CA ASP A 214 -15.10 11.30 8.44
C ASP A 214 -14.50 11.27 7.02
N SER A 215 -13.24 11.70 6.85
CA SER A 215 -12.51 11.54 5.58
C SER A 215 -12.36 10.07 5.17
N LEU A 216 -12.11 9.18 6.13
CA LEU A 216 -11.99 7.75 5.90
C LEU A 216 -13.31 7.13 5.43
N LYS A 217 -14.45 7.57 5.98
CA LYS A 217 -15.78 7.15 5.52
C LYS A 217 -16.07 7.59 4.09
N GLU A 218 -15.65 8.80 3.72
CA GLU A 218 -15.80 9.30 2.36
C GLU A 218 -14.94 8.49 1.38
N CYS A 219 -13.68 8.23 1.72
CA CYS A 219 -12.82 7.32 0.94
C CYS A 219 -13.43 5.92 0.79
N ARG A 220 -13.97 5.35 1.87
CA ARG A 220 -14.64 4.04 1.85
C ARG A 220 -15.87 4.06 0.95
N ARG A 221 -16.66 5.13 0.97
CA ARG A 221 -17.81 5.30 0.05
C ARG A 221 -17.34 5.35 -1.41
N ALA A 222 -16.33 6.16 -1.73
CA ALA A 222 -15.78 6.26 -3.08
C ALA A 222 -15.21 4.92 -3.56
N TYR A 223 -14.56 4.17 -2.66
CA TYR A 223 -14.06 2.81 -2.92
C TYR A 223 -15.21 1.84 -3.29
N ARG A 224 -16.31 1.83 -2.52
CA ARG A 224 -17.50 1.01 -2.83
C ARG A 224 -18.12 1.32 -4.18
N LEU A 225 -18.06 2.58 -4.59
CA LEU A 225 -18.54 3.03 -5.89
C LEU A 225 -17.56 2.72 -7.03
N ALA A 226 -16.44 2.04 -6.73
CA ALA A 226 -15.37 1.71 -7.65
C ALA A 226 -14.81 2.96 -8.36
N GLU A 227 -14.71 4.08 -7.65
CA GLU A 227 -14.11 5.30 -8.19
C GLU A 227 -12.59 5.10 -8.36
N PRO A 228 -12.03 5.26 -9.57
CA PRO A 228 -10.64 4.87 -9.84
C PRO A 228 -9.62 5.54 -8.91
N ALA A 229 -9.75 6.85 -8.67
CA ALA A 229 -8.83 7.58 -7.80
C ALA A 229 -8.83 7.05 -6.35
N ALA A 230 -9.99 6.61 -5.83
CA ALA A 230 -10.09 6.08 -4.47
C ALA A 230 -9.49 4.66 -4.39
N VAL A 231 -9.74 3.82 -5.39
CA VAL A 231 -9.20 2.45 -5.47
C VAL A 231 -7.68 2.48 -5.63
N GLU A 232 -7.17 3.28 -6.57
CA GLU A 232 -5.74 3.45 -6.81
C GLU A 232 -5.02 4.00 -5.57
N SER A 233 -5.54 5.07 -4.96
CA SER A 233 -4.93 5.65 -3.76
C SER A 233 -4.89 4.68 -2.57
N LEU A 234 -5.89 3.82 -2.42
CA LEU A 234 -5.90 2.81 -1.38
C LEU A 234 -4.88 1.70 -1.66
N LEU A 235 -4.83 1.19 -2.90
CA LEU A 235 -3.85 0.18 -3.32
C LEU A 235 -2.42 0.70 -3.19
N GLU A 236 -2.13 1.91 -3.65
CA GLU A 236 -0.80 2.52 -3.55
C GLU A 236 -0.33 2.65 -2.10
N ARG A 237 -1.23 3.03 -1.18
CA ARG A 237 -0.89 3.08 0.26
C ARG A 237 -0.58 1.69 0.82
N ALA A 238 -1.38 0.68 0.47
CA ALA A 238 -1.14 -0.69 0.90
C ALA A 238 0.21 -1.22 0.36
N LEU A 239 0.50 -0.95 -0.92
CA LEU A 239 1.76 -1.33 -1.56
C LEU A 239 2.96 -0.62 -0.91
N ALA A 240 2.85 0.69 -0.64
CA ALA A 240 3.90 1.45 0.03
C ALA A 240 4.16 0.95 1.47
N ALA A 241 3.13 0.59 2.20
CA ALA A 241 3.29 -0.01 3.53
C ALA A 241 3.92 -1.41 3.46
N ALA A 242 3.59 -2.19 2.44
CA ALA A 242 4.21 -3.49 2.20
C ALA A 242 5.73 -3.34 1.91
N GLU A 243 6.13 -2.33 1.14
CA GLU A 243 7.53 -2.00 0.83
C GLU A 243 8.34 -1.58 2.07
N GLY A 244 7.69 -1.03 3.11
CA GLY A 244 8.36 -0.53 4.30
C GLY A 244 9.27 -1.54 5.04
N VAL A 245 9.02 -2.85 4.89
CA VAL A 245 9.83 -3.92 5.49
C VAL A 245 11.14 -4.17 4.71
N THR A 246 11.15 -3.87 3.41
CA THR A 246 12.29 -4.01 2.49
C THR A 246 12.86 -2.65 2.09
N ARG A 247 12.92 -1.70 3.04
CA ARG A 247 13.35 -0.31 2.78
C ARG A 247 14.76 -0.19 2.17
N ASP A 248 15.62 -1.18 2.38
CA ASP A 248 16.97 -1.25 1.82
C ASP A 248 17.00 -1.66 0.33
N LEU A 249 15.85 -2.11 -0.19
CA LEU A 249 15.65 -2.57 -1.56
C LEU A 249 14.36 -1.95 -2.12
N PRO A 250 14.41 -0.70 -2.63
CA PRO A 250 13.23 -0.04 -3.13
C PRO A 250 12.71 -0.79 -4.36
N ALA A 251 11.46 -1.24 -4.28
CA ALA A 251 10.76 -1.99 -5.31
C ALA A 251 9.37 -1.36 -5.48
N PRO A 252 9.32 -0.12 -6.00
CA PRO A 252 8.08 0.64 -6.04
C PRO A 252 7.07 -0.09 -6.93
N CYS A 253 5.84 -0.15 -6.45
CA CYS A 253 4.73 -0.76 -7.17
C CYS A 253 3.66 0.27 -7.45
N ARG A 254 3.37 0.50 -8.73
CA ARG A 254 2.29 1.40 -9.16
C ARG A 254 1.02 0.60 -9.36
N ALA A 255 -0.12 1.18 -8.99
CA ALA A 255 -1.43 0.57 -9.19
C ALA A 255 -2.27 1.42 -10.13
N VAL A 256 -2.87 0.79 -11.14
CA VAL A 256 -3.88 1.41 -12.00
C VAL A 256 -5.15 0.58 -11.91
N PHE A 257 -6.28 1.22 -11.67
CA PHE A 257 -7.56 0.54 -11.60
C PHE A 257 -8.29 0.65 -12.93
N ARG A 258 -8.83 -0.47 -13.40
CA ARG A 258 -9.70 -0.52 -14.58
C ARG A 258 -11.15 -0.68 -14.11
N PRO A 259 -11.95 0.41 -14.08
CA PRO A 259 -13.34 0.33 -13.61
C PRO A 259 -14.20 -0.63 -14.43
N LEU A 260 -13.89 -0.72 -15.72
CA LEU A 260 -14.54 -1.59 -16.71
C LEU A 260 -14.64 -3.05 -16.25
N THR A 261 -13.50 -3.61 -15.81
CA THR A 261 -13.32 -5.02 -15.46
C THR A 261 -13.13 -5.20 -13.95
N ARG A 262 -13.21 -4.11 -13.18
CA ARG A 262 -12.84 -4.03 -11.76
C ARG A 262 -11.51 -4.71 -11.46
N THR A 263 -10.54 -4.53 -12.35
CA THR A 263 -9.24 -5.19 -12.26
C THR A 263 -8.17 -4.18 -11.88
N ALA A 264 -7.32 -4.53 -10.92
CA ALA A 264 -6.13 -3.75 -10.58
C ALA A 264 -4.95 -4.23 -11.43
N VAL A 265 -4.32 -3.33 -12.18
CA VAL A 265 -3.07 -3.59 -12.89
C VAL A 265 -1.93 -3.02 -12.07
N LEU A 266 -1.04 -3.89 -11.61
CA LEU A 266 0.10 -3.57 -10.76
C LEU A 266 1.39 -3.66 -11.56
N ASP A 267 2.13 -2.57 -11.63
CA ASP A 267 3.47 -2.52 -12.22
C ASP A 267 4.50 -2.44 -11.09
N LEU A 268 5.14 -3.57 -10.81
CA LEU A 268 6.20 -3.73 -9.81
C LEU A 268 7.55 -3.51 -10.46
N ASP A 269 8.29 -2.50 -10.03
CA ASP A 269 9.68 -2.30 -10.47
C ASP A 269 10.61 -3.26 -9.71
N LEU A 270 11.26 -4.15 -10.46
CA LEU A 270 12.12 -5.19 -9.91
C LEU A 270 13.53 -4.64 -9.61
N PRO A 271 14.18 -5.15 -8.55
CA PRO A 271 15.55 -4.76 -8.22
C PRO A 271 16.53 -5.18 -9.32
N PRO A 272 17.68 -4.49 -9.45
CA PRO A 272 18.66 -4.79 -10.48
C PRO A 272 19.32 -6.17 -10.26
N LEU A 273 19.83 -6.76 -11.33
CA LEU A 273 20.36 -8.14 -11.35
C LEU A 273 21.60 -8.35 -10.48
N ASP A 274 22.33 -7.28 -10.16
CA ASP A 274 23.50 -7.24 -9.28
C ASP A 274 23.16 -7.28 -7.79
N THR A 275 21.87 -7.22 -7.44
CA THR A 275 21.38 -7.43 -6.06
C THR A 275 21.76 -8.81 -5.52
N VAL A 276 21.87 -9.82 -6.40
CA VAL A 276 22.30 -11.17 -6.02
C VAL A 276 23.82 -11.29 -6.20
N PRO A 277 24.59 -11.66 -5.16
CA PRO A 277 26.03 -11.81 -5.25
C PRO A 277 26.40 -12.86 -6.30
N ALA A 278 27.25 -12.48 -7.26
CA ALA A 278 27.74 -13.36 -8.33
C ALA A 278 29.01 -14.16 -7.95
N LEU A 279 29.69 -13.76 -6.88
CA LEU A 279 30.92 -14.38 -6.39
C LEU A 279 30.64 -15.20 -5.14
N ALA A 280 31.32 -16.34 -4.97
CA ALA A 280 31.30 -17.15 -3.76
C ALA A 280 32.37 -16.67 -2.75
N GLY A 281 33.43 -16.05 -3.25
CA GLY A 281 34.53 -15.53 -2.43
C GLY A 281 35.76 -15.24 -3.27
N TYR A 282 36.91 -15.12 -2.63
CA TYR A 282 38.21 -14.98 -3.29
C TYR A 282 39.16 -16.07 -2.81
N ARG A 283 40.06 -16.50 -3.70
CA ARG A 283 41.13 -17.45 -3.37
C ARG A 283 42.49 -16.85 -3.71
N LEU A 284 43.51 -17.25 -2.95
CA LEU A 284 44.89 -16.91 -3.25
C LEU A 284 45.46 -18.00 -4.16
N ALA A 285 45.96 -17.60 -5.33
CA ALA A 285 46.65 -18.48 -6.27
C ALA A 285 48.10 -18.70 -5.83
N GLU A 286 48.74 -19.74 -6.38
CA GLU A 286 50.11 -20.13 -6.02
C GLU A 286 51.17 -19.07 -6.37
N ASP A 287 50.86 -18.20 -7.35
CA ASP A 287 51.67 -17.05 -7.73
C ASP A 287 51.47 -15.82 -6.82
N GLY A 288 50.61 -15.92 -5.81
CA GLY A 288 50.26 -14.82 -4.90
C GLY A 288 49.16 -13.89 -5.42
N ALA A 289 48.54 -14.19 -6.57
CA ALA A 289 47.42 -13.41 -7.09
C ALA A 289 46.11 -13.71 -6.35
N VAL A 290 45.26 -12.68 -6.17
CA VAL A 290 43.94 -12.82 -5.55
C VAL A 290 42.89 -13.00 -6.64
N GLU A 291 42.36 -14.21 -6.77
CA GLU A 291 41.42 -14.59 -7.82
C GLU A 291 39.98 -14.67 -7.30
N PRO A 292 38.98 -14.12 -8.03
CA PRO A 292 37.58 -14.27 -7.68
C PRO A 292 37.09 -15.69 -7.97
N VAL A 293 36.29 -16.24 -7.05
CA VAL A 293 35.62 -17.54 -7.23
C VAL A 293 34.16 -17.26 -7.62
N PRO A 294 33.75 -17.51 -8.88
CA PRO A 294 32.37 -17.27 -9.30
C PRO A 294 31.42 -18.31 -8.70
N ARG A 295 30.18 -17.91 -8.46
CA ARG A 295 29.10 -18.85 -8.14
C ARG A 295 28.62 -19.58 -9.40
N PRO A 296 28.03 -20.79 -9.25
CA PRO A 296 27.29 -21.41 -10.33
C PRO A 296 26.18 -20.48 -10.82
N ALA A 297 26.08 -20.27 -12.14
CA ALA A 297 25.09 -19.38 -12.73
C ALA A 297 23.64 -19.80 -12.43
N ALA A 298 23.40 -21.11 -12.26
CA ALA A 298 22.10 -21.65 -11.89
C ALA A 298 21.64 -21.19 -10.50
N ASP A 299 22.55 -21.11 -9.53
CA ASP A 299 22.24 -20.70 -8.16
C ASP A 299 21.91 -19.21 -8.10
N VAL A 300 22.73 -18.39 -8.78
CA VAL A 300 22.51 -16.94 -8.89
C VAL A 300 21.15 -16.66 -9.55
N ARG A 301 20.82 -17.41 -10.61
CA ARG A 301 19.52 -17.31 -11.29
C ARG A 301 18.36 -17.68 -10.37
N SER A 302 18.49 -18.80 -9.65
CA SER A 302 17.47 -19.28 -8.72
C SER A 302 17.19 -18.27 -7.60
N ASP A 303 18.25 -17.71 -7.00
CA ASP A 303 18.14 -16.71 -5.94
C ASP A 303 17.43 -15.44 -6.43
N TYR A 304 17.73 -14.96 -7.63
CA TYR A 304 17.07 -13.78 -8.19
C TYR A 304 15.59 -14.05 -8.46
N LEU A 305 15.26 -15.18 -9.10
CA LEU A 305 13.86 -15.56 -9.33
C LEU A 305 13.08 -15.73 -8.03
N ARG A 306 13.73 -16.23 -6.96
CA ARG A 306 13.13 -16.34 -5.63
C ARG A 306 12.83 -14.97 -5.01
N LEU A 307 13.77 -14.04 -5.09
CA LEU A 307 13.57 -12.66 -4.63
C LEU A 307 12.39 -12.02 -5.34
N VAL A 308 12.41 -12.08 -6.68
CA VAL A 308 11.36 -11.55 -7.55
C VAL A 308 9.99 -12.19 -7.23
N ALA A 309 9.94 -13.50 -7.00
CA ALA A 309 8.71 -14.18 -6.64
C ALA A 309 8.13 -13.71 -5.29
N ARG A 310 8.99 -13.49 -4.29
CA ARG A 310 8.58 -12.98 -2.97
C ARG A 310 8.05 -11.55 -3.05
N LEU A 311 8.70 -10.68 -3.81
CA LEU A 311 8.23 -9.31 -4.03
C LEU A 311 6.87 -9.28 -4.73
N ALA A 312 6.69 -10.11 -5.77
CA ALA A 312 5.41 -10.24 -6.48
C ALA A 312 4.29 -10.75 -5.56
N LEU A 313 4.53 -11.83 -4.81
CA LEU A 313 3.55 -12.35 -3.85
C LEU A 313 3.21 -11.32 -2.78
N ARG A 314 4.19 -10.55 -2.31
CA ARG A 314 3.98 -9.49 -1.32
C ARG A 314 3.09 -8.37 -1.85
N ALA A 315 3.28 -7.95 -3.09
CA ALA A 315 2.40 -6.97 -3.74
C ALA A 315 0.97 -7.53 -3.92
N LEU A 316 0.81 -8.79 -4.30
CA LEU A 316 -0.50 -9.45 -4.39
C LEU A 316 -1.17 -9.55 -3.02
N GLN A 317 -0.43 -9.88 -1.96
CA GLN A 317 -0.93 -9.88 -0.58
C GLN A 317 -1.43 -8.51 -0.15
N ALA A 318 -0.69 -7.45 -0.49
CA ALA A 318 -1.09 -6.08 -0.15
C ALA A 318 -2.40 -5.68 -0.85
N ALA A 319 -2.56 -6.07 -2.12
CA ALA A 319 -3.79 -5.82 -2.88
C ALA A 319 -4.98 -6.64 -2.33
N ASP A 320 -4.77 -7.91 -2.01
CA ASP A 320 -5.80 -8.79 -1.43
C ASP A 320 -6.22 -8.33 -0.02
N ALA A 321 -5.24 -7.97 0.83
CA ALA A 321 -5.49 -7.55 2.21
C ALA A 321 -6.24 -6.21 2.33
N VAL A 322 -6.19 -5.37 1.29
CA VAL A 322 -6.86 -4.07 1.30
C VAL A 322 -8.28 -4.12 0.70
N ASP A 323 -8.57 -5.11 -0.16
CA ASP A 323 -9.89 -5.29 -0.79
C ASP A 323 -10.88 -6.07 0.10
N THR A 324 -11.15 -5.56 1.30
CA THR A 324 -12.09 -6.22 2.23
C THR A 324 -13.56 -6.12 1.81
N GLU A 325 -13.86 -5.25 0.85
CA GLU A 325 -15.22 -5.02 0.35
C GLU A 325 -15.47 -5.66 -1.02
N GLU A 326 -14.53 -6.48 -1.49
CA GLU A 326 -14.59 -7.25 -2.73
C GLU A 326 -14.92 -6.40 -3.97
N VAL A 327 -14.35 -5.20 -4.03
CA VAL A 327 -14.49 -4.30 -5.18
C VAL A 327 -13.69 -4.84 -6.37
N LEU A 328 -12.56 -5.51 -6.14
CA LEU A 328 -11.73 -6.07 -7.21
C LEU A 328 -12.28 -7.43 -7.68
N ALA A 329 -12.40 -7.58 -9.00
CA ALA A 329 -12.67 -8.87 -9.63
C ALA A 329 -11.38 -9.71 -9.81
N GLY A 330 -10.23 -9.04 -9.87
CA GLY A 330 -8.92 -9.66 -10.06
C GLY A 330 -7.78 -8.65 -10.08
N VAL A 331 -6.56 -9.19 -10.15
CA VAL A 331 -5.31 -8.45 -10.15
C VAL A 331 -4.40 -8.98 -11.25
N VAL A 332 -3.91 -8.07 -12.09
CA VAL A 332 -2.83 -8.34 -13.05
C VAL A 332 -1.56 -7.71 -12.48
N LEU A 333 -0.51 -8.50 -12.25
CA LEU A 333 0.77 -7.98 -11.76
C LEU A 333 1.88 -8.22 -12.79
N ASN A 334 2.64 -7.18 -13.10
CA ASN A 334 3.81 -7.24 -13.98
C ASN A 334 5.07 -6.84 -13.22
N GLY A 335 6.11 -7.67 -13.29
CA GLY A 335 7.43 -7.38 -12.74
C GLY A 335 8.37 -6.84 -13.80
N TRP A 336 8.67 -5.54 -13.74
CA TRP A 336 9.51 -4.82 -14.72
C TRP A 336 10.93 -4.65 -14.23
N LEU A 337 11.90 -5.23 -14.93
CA LEU A 337 13.31 -4.90 -14.80
C LEU A 337 13.62 -3.66 -15.65
N ARG A 338 14.05 -2.58 -15.00
CA ARG A 338 14.47 -1.34 -15.67
C ARG A 338 15.97 -1.17 -15.56
N THR A 339 16.66 -1.24 -16.69
CA THR A 339 18.10 -1.01 -16.77
C THR A 339 18.35 0.31 -17.50
N PRO A 340 19.17 1.23 -16.94
CA PRO A 340 19.49 2.49 -17.61
C PRO A 340 20.03 2.26 -19.02
N GLY A 341 19.46 2.96 -20.01
CA GLY A 341 19.87 2.84 -21.42
C GLY A 341 19.31 1.62 -22.16
N GLN A 342 18.44 0.83 -21.55
CA GLN A 342 17.74 -0.30 -22.19
C GLN A 342 16.22 -0.17 -22.03
N PRO A 343 15.42 -0.72 -22.96
CA PRO A 343 13.97 -0.77 -22.78
C PRO A 343 13.61 -1.63 -21.55
N PRO A 344 12.55 -1.26 -20.81
CA PRO A 344 12.05 -2.07 -19.70
C PRO A 344 11.72 -3.50 -20.14
N ARG A 345 12.13 -4.49 -19.35
CA ARG A 345 11.88 -5.91 -19.62
C ARG A 345 10.93 -6.47 -18.56
N CYS A 346 9.81 -7.02 -18.98
CA CYS A 346 8.94 -7.76 -18.07
C CYS A 346 9.55 -9.14 -17.80
N LEU A 347 9.81 -9.47 -16.54
CA LEU A 347 10.38 -10.77 -16.13
C LEU A 347 9.33 -11.73 -15.59
N LEU A 348 8.20 -11.21 -15.10
CA LEU A 348 7.07 -12.01 -14.66
C LEU A 348 5.75 -11.29 -14.94
N SER A 349 4.70 -12.06 -15.23
CA SER A 349 3.34 -11.55 -15.29
C SER A 349 2.36 -12.54 -14.66
N VAL A 350 1.46 -12.03 -13.83
CA VAL A 350 0.43 -12.78 -13.12
C VAL A 350 -0.92 -12.23 -13.53
N ASP A 351 -1.88 -13.10 -13.76
CA ASP A 351 -3.28 -12.76 -13.98
C ASP A 351 -4.12 -13.63 -13.03
N ALA A 352 -4.49 -13.05 -11.89
CA ALA A 352 -5.17 -13.75 -10.81
C ALA A 352 -6.55 -13.15 -10.59
N ASP A 353 -7.59 -13.97 -10.71
CA ASP A 353 -8.92 -13.58 -10.26
C ASP A 353 -9.02 -13.65 -8.73
N ARG A 354 -10.05 -13.00 -8.18
CA ARG A 354 -10.30 -12.98 -6.73
C ARG A 354 -10.35 -14.40 -6.15
N ASP A 355 -11.00 -15.34 -6.83
CA ASP A 355 -11.12 -16.70 -6.32
C ASP A 355 -9.77 -17.44 -6.32
N ALA A 356 -8.88 -17.17 -7.28
CA ALA A 356 -7.51 -17.69 -7.31
C ALA A 356 -6.65 -17.10 -6.21
N LEU A 357 -6.79 -15.79 -5.92
CA LEU A 357 -6.14 -15.14 -4.78
C LEU A 357 -6.59 -15.77 -3.46
N ALA A 358 -7.91 -15.93 -3.25
CA ALA A 358 -8.46 -16.53 -2.03
C ALA A 358 -8.06 -18.01 -1.85
N ARG A 359 -8.01 -18.79 -2.94
CA ARG A 359 -7.57 -20.20 -2.89
C ARG A 359 -6.07 -20.34 -2.70
N THR A 360 -5.28 -19.41 -3.22
CA THR A 360 -3.83 -19.47 -3.14
C THR A 360 -3.40 -18.86 -1.83
N ARG A 361 -2.80 -19.67 -0.97
CA ARG A 361 -2.20 -19.15 0.24
C ARG A 361 -1.02 -18.24 -0.10
N LEU A 362 -1.25 -16.94 -0.07
CA LEU A 362 -0.21 -15.98 -0.41
C LEU A 362 0.88 -15.91 0.67
N VAL A 363 0.51 -16.06 1.95
CA VAL A 363 1.41 -15.97 3.12
C VAL A 363 2.03 -17.33 3.47
N PRO A 364 3.36 -17.44 3.66
CA PRO A 364 3.98 -18.69 4.11
C PRO A 364 3.53 -19.14 5.50
N ASP A 365 3.52 -20.46 5.74
CA ASP A 365 3.30 -21.01 7.07
C ASP A 365 4.43 -20.55 8.00
N ALA A 366 4.09 -19.71 8.98
CA ALA A 366 5.04 -19.23 9.98
C ALA A 366 5.62 -20.36 10.85
N GLY A 367 5.02 -21.56 10.81
CA GLY A 367 5.40 -22.72 11.62
C GLY A 367 6.70 -23.42 11.21
N HIS A 368 7.27 -23.13 10.03
CA HIS A 368 8.46 -23.82 9.52
C HIS A 368 9.72 -22.93 9.43
N LEU A 369 9.60 -21.63 9.70
CA LEU A 369 10.74 -20.70 9.70
C LEU A 369 11.70 -20.87 10.90
N ALA A 370 11.48 -21.88 11.75
CA ALA A 370 12.22 -22.10 13.00
C ALA A 370 13.04 -23.39 13.03
N ASP A 371 13.02 -24.22 11.99
CA ASP A 371 13.82 -25.45 11.95
C ASP A 371 14.93 -25.30 10.90
N ASP A 372 16.16 -25.03 11.37
CA ASP A 372 17.39 -24.94 10.58
C ASP A 372 17.82 -26.34 10.07
N GLY A 373 16.91 -27.06 9.42
CA GLY A 373 17.09 -28.41 8.91
C GLY A 373 17.29 -28.44 7.39
N VAL A 374 17.83 -29.56 6.91
CA VAL A 374 18.05 -29.91 5.48
C VAL A 374 16.80 -29.78 4.60
N TYR A 375 15.61 -29.66 5.20
CA TYR A 375 14.34 -29.37 4.53
C TYR A 375 14.18 -27.89 4.11
N ALA A 376 14.95 -26.96 4.68
CA ALA A 376 14.92 -25.56 4.29
C ALA A 376 15.25 -25.39 2.79
N ASP A 377 16.20 -26.17 2.24
CA ASP A 377 16.57 -26.19 0.82
C ASP A 377 15.48 -26.77 -0.10
N ALA A 378 14.64 -27.69 0.41
CA ALA A 378 13.44 -28.16 -0.30
C ALA A 378 12.29 -27.14 -0.23
N GLU A 379 12.24 -26.32 0.83
CA GLU A 379 11.33 -25.20 1.00
C GLU A 379 11.74 -23.94 0.19
N HIS A 380 12.84 -24.01 -0.57
CA HIS A 380 13.27 -22.93 -1.48
C HIS A 380 12.32 -22.68 -2.67
N ASP A 381 11.41 -23.62 -2.96
CA ASP A 381 10.59 -23.66 -4.18
C ASP A 381 9.15 -23.12 -4.00
N GLU A 382 8.70 -22.83 -2.77
CA GLU A 382 7.27 -22.59 -2.52
C GLU A 382 6.75 -21.27 -3.12
N SER A 383 7.56 -20.20 -3.14
CA SER A 383 7.14 -18.91 -3.69
C SER A 383 6.91 -18.98 -5.21
N LEU A 384 7.79 -19.67 -5.94
CA LEU A 384 7.62 -19.88 -7.38
C LEU A 384 6.46 -20.83 -7.68
N LEU A 385 6.28 -21.88 -6.86
CA LEU A 385 5.13 -22.77 -6.98
C LEU A 385 3.80 -22.05 -6.74
N ARG A 386 3.73 -21.15 -5.75
CA ARG A 386 2.54 -20.32 -5.50
C ARG A 386 2.24 -19.37 -6.66
N LEU A 387 3.26 -18.74 -7.24
CA LEU A 387 3.07 -17.94 -8.46
C LEU A 387 2.57 -18.80 -9.63
N ARG A 388 3.12 -20.00 -9.82
CA ARG A 388 2.63 -20.94 -10.85
C ARG A 388 1.16 -21.35 -10.60
N ALA A 389 0.74 -21.50 -9.34
CA ALA A 389 -0.66 -21.76 -8.98
C ALA A 389 -1.59 -20.60 -9.34
N LEU A 390 -1.07 -19.36 -9.40
CA LEU A 390 -1.73 -18.16 -9.90
C LEU A 390 -1.55 -17.97 -11.41
N ALA A 391 -1.23 -19.03 -12.14
CA ALA A 391 -0.99 -19.01 -13.59
C ALA A 391 0.08 -17.98 -14.04
N ALA A 392 1.04 -17.68 -13.17
CA ALA A 392 2.12 -16.75 -13.49
C ALA A 392 3.00 -17.27 -14.64
N VAL A 393 3.34 -16.37 -15.56
CA VAL A 393 4.38 -16.58 -16.55
C VAL A 393 5.65 -15.92 -16.02
N VAL A 394 6.72 -16.70 -15.87
CA VAL A 394 8.00 -16.25 -15.33
C VAL A 394 9.10 -16.55 -16.35
N THR A 395 10.00 -15.59 -16.57
CA THR A 395 11.16 -15.79 -17.44
C THR A 395 12.00 -16.98 -16.96
N PRO A 396 12.45 -17.88 -17.85
CA PRO A 396 13.31 -18.99 -17.46
C PRO A 396 14.74 -18.52 -17.16
N ASP A 397 15.18 -17.39 -17.73
CA ASP A 397 16.47 -16.78 -17.43
C ASP A 397 16.46 -15.23 -17.49
N PRO A 398 16.42 -14.55 -16.33
CA PRO A 398 16.46 -13.08 -16.28
C PRO A 398 17.77 -12.49 -16.83
N TYR A 399 18.88 -13.24 -16.76
CA TYR A 399 20.21 -12.81 -17.21
C TYR A 399 20.42 -12.97 -18.72
N ALA A 400 19.63 -13.81 -19.40
CA ALA A 400 19.77 -14.10 -20.84
C ALA A 400 19.16 -13.03 -21.76
N GLY A 401 18.43 -12.05 -21.23
CA GLY A 401 17.71 -11.08 -22.07
C GLY A 401 16.25 -11.45 -22.33
N GLU A 402 15.80 -12.64 -21.94
CA GLU A 402 14.43 -13.11 -22.19
C GLU A 402 13.41 -12.32 -21.37
N ALA A 403 12.40 -11.77 -22.06
CA ALA A 403 11.28 -11.06 -21.46
C ALA A 403 9.99 -11.84 -21.69
N VAL A 404 9.07 -11.74 -20.73
CA VAL A 404 7.72 -12.31 -20.85
C VAL A 404 6.77 -11.25 -21.42
N VAL A 405 5.73 -11.71 -22.11
CA VAL A 405 4.65 -10.82 -22.54
C VAL A 405 3.75 -10.53 -21.34
N PRO A 406 3.53 -9.26 -20.94
CA PRO A 406 2.63 -8.93 -19.85
C PRO A 406 1.18 -9.29 -20.21
N TRP A 407 0.41 -9.80 -19.25
CA TRP A 407 -1.01 -10.14 -19.44
C TRP A 407 -1.90 -8.94 -19.69
N GLY A 408 -1.52 -7.79 -19.17
CA GLY A 408 -2.16 -6.50 -19.38
C GLY A 408 -1.19 -5.38 -19.03
N THR A 409 -1.38 -4.21 -19.62
CA THR A 409 -0.54 -3.03 -19.34
C THR A 409 -1.39 -1.93 -18.72
N ALA A 410 -0.76 -0.93 -18.09
CA ALA A 410 -1.47 0.08 -17.31
C ALA A 410 -1.81 1.41 -18.04
N PRO A 411 -1.95 1.55 -19.39
CA PRO A 411 -2.29 2.85 -19.95
C PRO A 411 -3.73 3.26 -19.59
N ALA A 412 -3.94 4.58 -19.43
CA ALA A 412 -5.20 5.20 -19.00
C ALA A 412 -6.32 5.19 -20.06
N THR A 413 -6.07 4.64 -21.25
CA THR A 413 -7.07 4.52 -22.30
C THR A 413 -7.91 3.27 -22.09
N VAL A 414 -9.19 3.34 -22.44
CA VAL A 414 -10.07 2.16 -22.50
C VAL A 414 -9.39 1.10 -23.38
N PRO A 415 -9.13 -0.12 -22.85
CA PRO A 415 -8.45 -1.16 -23.61
C PRO A 415 -9.32 -1.69 -24.75
N ALA A 416 -8.68 -2.10 -25.84
CA ALA A 416 -9.33 -2.91 -26.86
C ALA A 416 -9.60 -4.33 -26.31
N LEU A 417 -10.57 -5.04 -26.87
CA LEU A 417 -10.98 -6.37 -26.38
C LEU A 417 -9.82 -7.39 -26.36
N GLY A 418 -8.89 -7.30 -27.32
CA GLY A 418 -7.69 -8.15 -27.38
C GLY A 418 -6.59 -7.77 -26.39
N GLU A 419 -6.64 -6.56 -25.82
CA GLU A 419 -5.66 -6.05 -24.84
C GLU A 419 -6.05 -6.39 -23.39
N LEU A 420 -7.26 -6.92 -23.19
CA LEU A 420 -7.68 -7.48 -21.91
C LEU A 420 -6.83 -8.72 -21.58
N SER A 421 -6.48 -8.85 -20.30
CA SER A 421 -5.93 -10.10 -19.79
C SER A 421 -6.96 -11.25 -19.90
N PRO A 422 -6.51 -12.52 -19.88
CA PRO A 422 -7.41 -13.66 -19.85
C PRO A 422 -8.50 -13.59 -18.77
N GLY A 423 -8.15 -13.17 -17.56
CA GLY A 423 -9.04 -12.97 -16.42
C GLY A 423 -10.06 -11.87 -16.69
N GLU A 424 -9.61 -10.71 -17.17
CA GLU A 424 -10.47 -9.59 -17.55
C GLU A 424 -11.46 -9.96 -18.65
N PHE A 425 -11.00 -10.65 -19.70
CA PHE A 425 -11.85 -11.09 -20.79
C PHE A 425 -12.91 -12.09 -20.31
N ALA A 426 -12.52 -13.08 -19.50
CA ALA A 426 -13.46 -14.04 -18.91
C ALA A 426 -14.48 -13.34 -17.99
N HIS A 427 -14.04 -12.35 -17.21
CA HIS A 427 -14.93 -11.55 -16.36
C HIS A 427 -15.93 -10.73 -17.19
N LEU A 428 -15.46 -10.04 -18.23
CA LEU A 428 -16.31 -9.27 -19.14
C LEU A 428 -17.38 -10.16 -19.79
N VAL A 429 -17.00 -11.31 -20.35
CA VAL A 429 -17.93 -12.25 -21.00
C VAL A 429 -19.01 -12.68 -20.02
N ARG A 430 -18.63 -13.06 -18.80
CA ARG A 430 -19.59 -13.45 -17.75
C ARG A 430 -20.48 -12.28 -17.36
N ALA A 431 -19.94 -11.10 -17.14
CA ALA A 431 -20.69 -9.92 -16.72
C ALA A 431 -21.75 -9.52 -17.77
N VAL A 432 -21.36 -9.48 -19.04
CA VAL A 432 -22.26 -9.15 -20.15
C VAL A 432 -23.39 -10.16 -20.27
N LEU A 433 -23.07 -11.46 -20.26
CA LEU A 433 -24.08 -12.51 -20.41
C LEU A 433 -24.95 -12.64 -19.15
N THR A 434 -24.42 -12.31 -17.98
CA THR A 434 -25.20 -12.23 -16.73
C THR A 434 -26.21 -11.08 -16.79
N ALA A 435 -25.81 -9.93 -17.30
CA ALA A 435 -26.73 -8.82 -17.56
C ALA A 435 -27.76 -9.14 -18.66
N GLY A 436 -27.45 -10.11 -19.54
CA GLY A 436 -28.39 -10.71 -20.50
C GLY A 436 -29.35 -11.75 -19.91
N GLY A 437 -29.12 -12.19 -18.67
CA GLY A 437 -29.99 -13.11 -17.92
C GLY A 437 -29.44 -14.50 -17.64
N LEU A 438 -28.15 -14.77 -17.92
CA LEU A 438 -27.48 -16.00 -17.48
C LEU A 438 -27.04 -15.92 -16.01
N GLN A 439 -27.15 -17.01 -15.30
CA GLN A 439 -26.78 -17.17 -13.90
C GLN A 439 -26.21 -18.58 -13.65
N ASP A 440 -25.91 -18.92 -12.40
CA ASP A 440 -25.43 -20.25 -11.98
C ASP A 440 -24.24 -20.77 -12.82
N TRP A 441 -23.26 -19.90 -13.03
CA TRP A 441 -22.08 -20.18 -13.82
C TRP A 441 -21.25 -21.34 -13.25
N SER A 442 -20.91 -22.30 -14.11
CA SER A 442 -19.97 -23.36 -13.83
C SER A 442 -18.82 -23.31 -14.84
N VAL A 443 -17.68 -22.76 -14.41
CA VAL A 443 -16.49 -22.61 -15.26
C VAL A 443 -15.80 -23.96 -15.38
N ARG A 444 -15.66 -24.46 -16.61
CA ARG A 444 -14.98 -25.72 -16.94
C ARG A 444 -13.51 -25.49 -17.26
N LEU A 445 -13.24 -24.48 -18.07
CA LEU A 445 -11.89 -24.11 -18.48
C LEU A 445 -11.74 -22.59 -18.45
N ARG A 446 -10.64 -22.13 -17.88
CA ARG A 446 -10.19 -20.75 -17.98
C ARG A 446 -8.68 -20.76 -18.17
N GLY A 447 -8.21 -20.01 -19.16
CA GLY A 447 -6.78 -19.90 -19.43
C GLY A 447 -6.48 -18.89 -20.53
N PRO A 448 -5.24 -18.85 -21.03
CA PRO A 448 -4.78 -17.87 -22.02
C PRO A 448 -5.65 -17.79 -23.28
N ALA A 449 -6.23 -18.93 -23.67
CA ALA A 449 -7.07 -19.07 -24.86
C ALA A 449 -8.47 -18.47 -24.68
N GLY A 450 -8.97 -18.35 -23.45
CA GLY A 450 -10.28 -17.81 -23.13
C GLY A 450 -11.03 -18.60 -22.04
N LEU A 451 -12.35 -18.69 -22.20
CA LEU A 451 -13.30 -19.21 -21.21
C LEU A 451 -14.20 -20.29 -21.84
N VAL A 452 -14.38 -21.41 -21.14
CA VAL A 452 -15.46 -22.37 -21.38
C VAL A 452 -16.24 -22.57 -20.08
N ALA A 453 -17.55 -22.37 -20.13
CA ALA A 453 -18.42 -22.47 -18.98
C ALA A 453 -19.82 -22.94 -19.37
N THR A 454 -20.56 -23.48 -18.40
CA THR A 454 -22.00 -23.65 -18.51
C THR A 454 -22.70 -22.60 -17.65
N ALA A 455 -23.90 -22.18 -18.04
CA ALA A 455 -24.73 -21.27 -17.27
C ALA A 455 -26.21 -21.59 -17.49
N GLU A 456 -27.05 -21.21 -16.53
CA GLU A 456 -28.51 -21.40 -16.60
C GLU A 456 -29.18 -20.03 -16.78
N GLY A 457 -30.22 -19.96 -17.59
CA GLY A 457 -30.95 -18.73 -17.87
C GLY A 457 -32.38 -18.79 -17.37
N GLU A 458 -32.80 -17.75 -16.65
CA GLU A 458 -34.16 -17.67 -16.09
C GLU A 458 -35.24 -17.73 -17.19
N PRO A 459 -36.37 -18.44 -16.95
CA PRO A 459 -37.49 -18.44 -17.87
C PRO A 459 -38.02 -17.02 -18.09
N GLY A 460 -37.94 -16.52 -19.34
CA GLY A 460 -38.37 -15.17 -19.70
C GLY A 460 -37.23 -14.14 -19.81
N SER A 461 -35.99 -14.53 -19.54
CA SER A 461 -34.81 -13.73 -19.89
C SER A 461 -34.53 -13.73 -21.39
N GLY A 462 -33.57 -12.91 -21.84
CA GLY A 462 -33.11 -12.92 -23.24
C GLY A 462 -32.37 -14.21 -23.63
N LEU A 463 -31.90 -14.98 -22.65
CA LEU A 463 -31.11 -16.19 -22.83
C LEU A 463 -31.66 -17.33 -21.95
N PRO A 464 -32.90 -17.82 -22.16
CA PRO A 464 -33.51 -18.82 -21.29
C PRO A 464 -32.88 -20.22 -21.47
N GLY A 465 -32.98 -21.06 -20.43
CA GLY A 465 -32.53 -22.46 -20.46
C GLY A 465 -31.02 -22.61 -20.18
N ARG A 466 -30.48 -23.80 -20.40
CA ARG A 466 -29.08 -24.13 -20.14
C ARG A 466 -28.19 -23.82 -21.33
N TRP A 467 -27.07 -23.16 -21.10
CA TRP A 467 -26.12 -22.74 -22.14
C TRP A 467 -24.73 -23.32 -21.92
N VAL A 468 -24.06 -23.74 -23.00
CA VAL A 468 -22.59 -23.88 -23.05
C VAL A 468 -22.02 -22.65 -23.72
N VAL A 469 -21.14 -21.94 -23.01
CA VAL A 469 -20.48 -20.73 -23.50
C VAL A 469 -19.00 -21.03 -23.73
N TRP A 470 -18.52 -20.78 -24.95
CA TRP A 470 -17.11 -20.88 -25.32
C TRP A 470 -16.63 -19.56 -25.93
N ALA A 471 -15.89 -18.79 -25.15
CA ALA A 471 -15.31 -17.52 -25.55
C ALA A 471 -13.79 -17.63 -25.77
N SER A 472 -13.28 -17.13 -26.90
CA SER A 472 -11.85 -17.10 -27.22
C SER A 472 -11.31 -15.68 -27.36
N ARG A 473 -10.12 -15.44 -26.79
CA ARG A 473 -9.49 -14.12 -26.80
C ARG A 473 -8.58 -13.88 -28.01
N GLY A 474 -8.13 -14.95 -28.67
CA GLY A 474 -7.17 -14.88 -29.76
C GLY A 474 -7.71 -14.24 -31.04
N PRO A 475 -6.84 -13.69 -31.90
CA PRO A 475 -7.22 -13.14 -33.20
C PRO A 475 -7.46 -14.20 -34.27
N ALA A 476 -7.12 -15.46 -34.00
CA ALA A 476 -7.28 -16.56 -34.93
C ALA A 476 -8.77 -16.75 -35.30
N PRO A 477 -9.09 -16.99 -36.58
CA PRO A 477 -10.46 -17.22 -36.98
C PRO A 477 -10.98 -18.54 -36.42
N VAL A 478 -12.23 -18.52 -35.96
CA VAL A 478 -12.93 -19.71 -35.46
C VAL A 478 -13.25 -20.65 -36.63
N THR A 479 -12.86 -21.92 -36.51
CA THR A 479 -13.02 -22.92 -37.57
C THR A 479 -14.31 -23.73 -37.43
N ALA A 480 -14.71 -24.40 -38.51
CA ALA A 480 -15.86 -25.32 -38.49
C ALA A 480 -15.68 -26.48 -37.49
N GLU A 481 -14.45 -26.93 -37.24
CA GLU A 481 -14.12 -27.96 -36.24
C GLU A 481 -14.44 -27.51 -34.81
N GLU A 482 -14.16 -26.23 -34.48
CA GLU A 482 -14.52 -25.67 -33.17
C GLU A 482 -16.04 -25.59 -32.98
N ILE A 483 -16.79 -25.27 -34.05
CA ILE A 483 -18.26 -25.27 -34.02
C ILE A 483 -18.81 -26.68 -33.82
N ALA A 484 -18.25 -27.66 -34.53
CA ALA A 484 -18.60 -29.07 -34.33
C ALA A 484 -18.35 -29.50 -32.88
N THR A 485 -17.16 -29.18 -32.34
CA THR A 485 -16.78 -29.48 -30.95
C THR A 485 -17.74 -28.84 -29.94
N LEU A 486 -18.14 -27.58 -30.14
CA LEU A 486 -19.12 -26.93 -29.28
C LEU A 486 -20.48 -27.66 -29.30
N ALA A 487 -20.93 -28.12 -30.48
CA ALA A 487 -22.17 -28.88 -30.59
C ALA A 487 -22.10 -30.24 -29.89
N GLU A 488 -20.93 -30.88 -29.86
CA GLU A 488 -20.72 -32.08 -29.04
C GLU A 488 -20.82 -31.74 -27.56
N ALA A 489 -20.14 -30.68 -27.10
CA ALA A 489 -20.21 -30.24 -25.71
C ALA A 489 -21.64 -29.88 -25.27
N VAL A 490 -22.44 -29.25 -26.12
CA VAL A 490 -23.87 -28.97 -25.85
C VAL A 490 -24.67 -30.26 -25.64
N ARG A 491 -24.40 -31.31 -26.42
CA ARG A 491 -25.06 -32.61 -26.26
C ARG A 491 -24.62 -33.32 -24.98
N GLU A 492 -23.32 -33.32 -24.69
CA GLU A 492 -22.74 -33.96 -23.50
C GLU A 492 -23.20 -33.30 -22.21
N GLU A 493 -23.20 -31.97 -22.15
CA GLU A 493 -23.65 -31.17 -21.01
C GLU A 493 -25.18 -31.06 -20.91
N GLN A 494 -25.91 -31.71 -21.84
CA GLN A 494 -27.37 -31.65 -21.96
C GLN A 494 -27.91 -30.22 -21.96
N ALA A 495 -27.15 -29.29 -22.55
CA ALA A 495 -27.53 -27.89 -22.61
C ALA A 495 -28.58 -27.65 -23.70
N ASP A 496 -29.40 -26.61 -23.53
CA ASP A 496 -30.39 -26.19 -24.51
C ASP A 496 -29.75 -25.56 -25.74
N ARG A 497 -28.68 -24.79 -25.55
CA ARG A 497 -28.00 -24.02 -26.60
C ARG A 497 -26.49 -23.89 -26.36
N GLY A 498 -25.75 -23.61 -27.43
CA GLY A 498 -24.33 -23.28 -27.39
C GLY A 498 -24.09 -21.85 -27.86
N LEU A 499 -23.11 -21.17 -27.27
CA LEU A 499 -22.69 -19.82 -27.65
C LEU A 499 -21.17 -19.81 -27.87
N ARG A 500 -20.74 -19.58 -29.11
CA ARG A 500 -19.34 -19.37 -29.48
C ARG A 500 -19.06 -17.88 -29.60
N MET A 501 -18.14 -17.36 -28.79
CA MET A 501 -17.75 -15.95 -28.77
C MET A 501 -16.28 -15.79 -29.11
N THR A 502 -15.89 -14.82 -29.94
CA THR A 502 -14.47 -14.59 -30.26
C THR A 502 -14.14 -13.10 -30.33
N CYS A 503 -12.93 -12.71 -29.93
CA CYS A 503 -12.41 -11.37 -30.22
C CYS A 503 -12.08 -11.18 -31.70
N GLY A 504 -11.78 -12.29 -32.40
CA GLY A 504 -11.47 -12.31 -33.82
C GLY A 504 -12.73 -12.42 -34.69
N GLN A 505 -12.62 -13.23 -35.74
CA GLN A 505 -13.69 -13.46 -36.73
C GLN A 505 -14.03 -14.95 -36.82
N PHE A 506 -15.12 -15.27 -37.51
CA PHE A 506 -15.46 -16.64 -37.89
C PHE A 506 -14.99 -16.89 -39.32
N ALA A 507 -14.43 -18.07 -39.60
CA ALA A 507 -14.18 -18.49 -40.96
C ALA A 507 -15.51 -18.72 -41.70
N ASP A 508 -15.52 -18.53 -43.02
CA ASP A 508 -16.73 -18.70 -43.84
C ASP A 508 -17.33 -20.11 -43.65
N GLU A 509 -16.49 -21.15 -43.58
CA GLU A 509 -16.97 -22.52 -43.37
C GLU A 509 -17.62 -22.72 -41.99
N ALA A 510 -17.19 -21.95 -40.97
CA ALA A 510 -17.78 -22.01 -39.64
C ALA A 510 -19.17 -21.35 -39.61
N VAL A 511 -19.32 -20.24 -40.35
CA VAL A 511 -20.61 -19.55 -40.52
C VAL A 511 -21.58 -20.43 -41.31
N ASP A 512 -21.14 -21.03 -42.41
CA ASP A 512 -21.93 -21.95 -43.23
C ASP A 512 -22.38 -23.18 -42.42
N LEU A 513 -21.48 -23.75 -41.60
CA LEU A 513 -21.81 -24.89 -40.76
C LEU A 513 -22.85 -24.54 -39.68
N ALA A 514 -22.75 -23.38 -39.06
CA ALA A 514 -23.72 -22.94 -38.04
C ALA A 514 -25.12 -22.67 -38.63
N ALA A 515 -25.22 -22.45 -39.95
CA ALA A 515 -26.49 -22.27 -40.65
C ALA A 515 -27.20 -23.59 -41.01
N ASP A 516 -26.53 -24.74 -40.89
CA ASP A 516 -27.13 -26.07 -41.09
C ASP A 516 -28.11 -26.40 -39.95
N ASP A 517 -29.25 -27.02 -40.27
CA ASP A 517 -30.29 -27.43 -39.32
C ASP A 517 -29.73 -28.25 -38.13
N ARG A 518 -28.66 -29.01 -38.36
CA ARG A 518 -27.96 -29.80 -37.33
C ARG A 518 -27.34 -28.94 -36.23
N TYR A 519 -27.03 -27.67 -36.53
CA TYR A 519 -26.35 -26.71 -35.65
C TYR A 519 -27.23 -25.53 -35.26
N GLN A 520 -28.54 -25.57 -35.51
CA GLN A 520 -29.50 -24.50 -35.17
C GLN A 520 -29.51 -24.05 -33.69
N ARG A 521 -28.92 -24.85 -32.79
CA ARG A 521 -28.79 -24.57 -31.36
C ARG A 521 -27.50 -23.83 -31.01
N ILE A 522 -26.63 -23.59 -31.99
CA ILE A 522 -25.34 -22.93 -31.83
C ILE A 522 -25.46 -21.48 -32.31
N HIS A 523 -25.08 -20.56 -31.44
CA HIS A 523 -25.08 -19.14 -31.69
C HIS A 523 -23.65 -18.63 -31.78
N LEU A 524 -23.39 -17.74 -32.74
CA LEU A 524 -22.08 -17.16 -32.99
C LEU A 524 -22.06 -15.68 -32.58
N MET A 525 -20.96 -15.23 -32.01
CA MET A 525 -20.74 -13.83 -31.63
C MET A 525 -19.28 -13.42 -31.86
N ASP A 526 -19.08 -12.41 -32.69
CA ASP A 526 -17.76 -11.89 -33.01
C ASP A 526 -17.37 -10.73 -32.07
N GLY A 527 -16.18 -10.18 -32.26
CA GLY A 527 -15.68 -9.10 -31.41
C GLY A 527 -16.58 -7.86 -31.45
N ALA A 528 -17.22 -7.58 -32.60
CA ALA A 528 -18.18 -6.49 -32.72
C ALA A 528 -19.43 -6.73 -31.88
N GLY A 529 -19.97 -7.94 -31.90
CA GLY A 529 -21.09 -8.35 -31.05
C GLY A 529 -20.78 -8.23 -29.56
N ILE A 530 -19.59 -8.66 -29.13
CA ILE A 530 -19.15 -8.54 -27.72
C ILE A 530 -19.11 -7.07 -27.29
N ARG A 531 -18.54 -6.19 -28.11
CA ARG A 531 -18.49 -4.75 -27.83
C ARG A 531 -19.88 -4.13 -27.74
N GLU A 532 -20.78 -4.50 -28.64
CA GLU A 532 -22.14 -3.95 -28.65
C GLU A 532 -22.94 -4.41 -27.42
N LEU A 533 -22.78 -5.66 -26.98
CA LEU A 533 -23.40 -6.12 -25.75
C LEU A 533 -22.80 -5.45 -24.51
N ALA A 534 -21.47 -5.26 -24.45
CA ALA A 534 -20.84 -4.53 -23.35
C ALA A 534 -21.35 -3.08 -23.28
N ARG A 535 -21.49 -2.41 -24.43
CA ARG A 535 -22.06 -1.06 -24.53
C ARG A 535 -23.52 -1.02 -24.08
N THR A 536 -24.33 -2.00 -24.47
CA THR A 536 -25.77 -2.03 -24.21
C THR A 536 -26.10 -2.40 -22.76
N HIS A 537 -25.47 -3.45 -22.24
CA HIS A 537 -25.86 -4.04 -20.96
C HIS A 537 -25.05 -3.53 -19.77
N LEU A 538 -23.81 -3.08 -20.01
CA LEU A 538 -22.92 -2.63 -18.96
C LEU A 538 -22.61 -1.12 -19.06
N ALA A 539 -23.13 -0.43 -20.08
CA ALA A 539 -22.78 0.95 -20.42
C ALA A 539 -21.26 1.14 -20.63
N LEU A 540 -20.59 0.09 -21.15
CA LEU A 540 -19.14 0.04 -21.29
C LEU A 540 -18.70 0.30 -22.74
N PRO A 541 -18.12 1.46 -23.07
CA PRO A 541 -17.45 1.64 -24.35
C PRO A 541 -16.11 0.89 -24.30
N LEU A 542 -15.85 0.00 -25.25
CA LEU A 542 -14.54 -0.61 -25.49
C LEU A 542 -13.87 0.07 -26.68
N ALA A 543 -12.54 0.16 -26.69
CA ALA A 543 -11.82 0.62 -27.88
C ALA A 543 -11.96 -0.39 -29.03
N LEU A 544 -11.74 0.10 -30.25
CA LEU A 544 -11.89 -0.68 -31.49
C LEU A 544 -10.84 -1.78 -31.60
#